data_AF-A0A1G0E3H2-F1
#
_entry.id   AF-A0A1G0E3H2-F1
#
_cell.length_a   1.000
_cell.length_b   1.000
_cell.length_c   1.000
_cell.angle_alpha   90.00
_cell.angle_beta   90.00
_cell.angle_gamma   90.00
#
_symmetry.space_group_name_H-M   'P 1'
#
loop_
_entity.id
_entity.type
_entity.pdbx_description
1 polymer ?
#
loop_
_entity_poly.entity_id
_entity_poly.type
_entity_poly.pdbx_seq_one_letter_code
_entity_poly.pdbx_strand_id
1 'polypeptide(L)'
;MKKGDYISSILRSKKTVFSFKDIALLWGDSGSAVRVRVSYYVKNGQLYPIRRGFYAKDKNYNKIEMATKIFTPAYVSFETVLAREGIIFQYYSQIFVASYLTRDITCDGQIYSYKKIKDLVLTDGVGITNNGECSIATKERAFLDTIYINKDYHFDNLSPLNWDKVFVMLPMYSNKRMAQKVKNIYDNFQTKK
;
A
#
# COMPACT_ATOMS: atom_id res chain seq x y z
N MET A 1 10.36 -20.21 24.42
CA MET A 1 9.70 -18.99 24.98
C MET A 1 8.63 -19.44 25.97
N LYS A 2 8.50 -18.79 27.12
CA LYS A 2 7.38 -19.02 28.06
C LYS A 2 6.11 -18.36 27.51
N LYS A 3 4.91 -18.77 27.99
CA LYS A 3 3.61 -18.29 27.46
C LYS A 3 3.51 -16.76 27.41
N GLY A 4 3.94 -16.06 28.46
CA GLY A 4 3.96 -14.59 28.52
C GLY A 4 4.91 -13.91 27.52
N ASP A 5 5.98 -14.61 27.13
CA ASP A 5 6.98 -14.05 26.21
C ASP A 5 6.41 -13.86 24.80
N TYR A 6 5.48 -14.74 24.38
CA TYR A 6 4.91 -14.72 23.03
C TYR A 6 4.03 -13.51 22.76
N ILE A 7 3.12 -13.16 23.67
CA ILE A 7 2.29 -11.96 23.47
C ILE A 7 3.16 -10.70 23.60
N SER A 8 4.12 -10.71 24.54
CA SER A 8 5.02 -9.57 24.74
C SER A 8 5.87 -9.26 23.50
N SER A 9 6.25 -10.27 22.70
CA SER A 9 7.00 -10.04 21.46
C SER A 9 6.16 -9.34 20.39
N ILE A 10 4.86 -9.63 20.30
CA ILE A 10 3.93 -8.91 19.41
C ILE A 10 3.78 -7.47 19.91
N LEU A 11 3.53 -7.27 21.20
CA LEU A 11 3.29 -5.94 21.77
C LEU A 11 4.48 -5.00 21.61
N ARG A 12 5.71 -5.51 21.75
CA ARG A 12 6.97 -4.75 21.55
C ARG A 12 7.28 -4.43 20.09
N SER A 13 6.67 -5.13 19.12
CA SER A 13 6.93 -4.87 17.70
C SER A 13 6.38 -3.51 17.26
N LYS A 14 7.02 -2.84 16.31
CA LYS A 14 6.46 -1.61 15.70
C LYS A 14 5.33 -1.91 14.71
N LYS A 15 5.24 -3.15 14.21
CA LYS A 15 4.13 -3.62 13.37
C LYS A 15 2.80 -3.48 14.11
N THR A 16 1.80 -3.02 13.39
CA THR A 16 0.41 -3.01 13.87
C THR A 16 -0.39 -4.17 13.30
N VAL A 17 0.07 -4.74 12.17
CA VAL A 17 -0.57 -5.85 11.46
C VAL A 17 0.39 -7.03 11.36
N PHE A 18 -0.10 -8.22 11.72
CA PHE A 18 0.67 -9.44 11.72
C PHE A 18 -0.04 -10.50 10.89
N SER A 19 0.61 -10.98 9.83
CA SER A 19 0.18 -12.21 9.20
C SER A 19 0.47 -13.40 10.11
N PHE A 20 -0.19 -14.52 9.86
CA PHE A 20 0.14 -15.77 10.54
C PHE A 20 1.63 -16.14 10.38
N LYS A 21 2.23 -15.84 9.22
CA LYS A 21 3.65 -16.06 8.95
C LYS A 21 4.54 -15.16 9.81
N ASP A 22 4.18 -13.88 9.97
CA ASP A 22 4.89 -12.95 10.87
C ASP A 22 4.90 -13.47 12.30
N ILE A 23 3.74 -13.94 12.79
CA ILE A 23 3.61 -14.46 14.16
C ILE A 23 4.44 -15.73 14.34
N ALA A 24 4.36 -16.67 13.38
CA ALA A 24 5.15 -17.90 13.43
C ALA A 24 6.65 -17.60 13.47
N LEU A 25 7.11 -16.64 12.65
CA LEU A 25 8.50 -16.19 12.62
C LEU A 25 8.92 -15.53 13.94
N LEU A 26 8.11 -14.61 14.48
CA LEU A 26 8.37 -13.94 15.76
C LEU A 26 8.44 -14.89 16.94
N TRP A 27 7.78 -16.03 16.86
CA TRP A 27 7.73 -17.02 17.94
C TRP A 27 8.70 -18.19 17.75
N GLY A 28 9.34 -18.30 16.58
CA GLY A 28 10.25 -19.39 16.24
C GLY A 28 9.61 -20.78 16.35
N ASP A 29 8.33 -20.91 16.00
CA ASP A 29 7.57 -22.16 16.19
C ASP A 29 6.80 -22.58 14.93
N SER A 30 6.47 -23.86 14.87
CA SER A 30 5.73 -24.55 13.83
C SER A 30 4.22 -24.22 13.82
N GLY A 31 3.58 -24.40 12.65
CA GLY A 31 2.25 -23.86 12.38
C GLY A 31 1.09 -24.37 13.25
N SER A 32 1.16 -25.57 13.83
CA SER A 32 0.05 -26.09 14.67
C SER A 32 0.01 -25.40 16.03
N ALA A 33 1.14 -25.29 16.72
CA ALA A 33 1.27 -24.63 18.01
C ALA A 33 1.01 -23.12 17.93
N VAL A 34 1.47 -22.47 16.85
CA VAL A 34 1.17 -21.05 16.58
C VAL A 34 -0.33 -20.84 16.42
N ARG A 35 -1.03 -21.72 15.68
CA ARG A 35 -2.47 -21.61 15.46
C ARG A 35 -3.26 -21.70 16.76
N VAL A 36 -2.96 -22.69 17.60
CA VAL A 36 -3.63 -22.85 18.91
C VAL A 36 -3.41 -21.61 19.78
N ARG A 37 -2.18 -21.09 19.83
CA ARG A 37 -1.85 -19.90 20.64
C ARG A 37 -2.48 -18.62 20.12
N VAL A 38 -2.51 -18.41 18.80
CA VAL A 38 -3.21 -17.27 18.20
C VAL A 38 -4.70 -17.34 18.52
N SER A 39 -5.34 -18.50 18.35
CA SER A 39 -6.76 -18.69 18.71
C SER A 39 -7.01 -18.41 20.19
N TYR A 40 -6.13 -18.84 21.08
CA TYR A 40 -6.20 -18.53 22.51
C TYR A 40 -6.14 -17.01 22.78
N TYR A 41 -5.19 -16.29 22.18
CA TYR A 41 -5.06 -14.85 22.37
C TYR A 41 -6.21 -14.05 21.77
N VAL A 42 -6.75 -14.48 20.63
CA VAL A 42 -7.96 -13.88 20.05
C VAL A 42 -9.17 -14.12 20.95
N LYS A 43 -9.37 -15.35 21.43
CA LYS A 43 -10.49 -15.68 22.33
C LYS A 43 -10.46 -14.86 23.62
N ASN A 44 -9.27 -14.56 24.13
CA ASN A 44 -9.08 -13.77 25.34
C ASN A 44 -8.98 -12.25 25.09
N GLY A 45 -9.18 -11.78 23.87
CA GLY A 45 -9.15 -10.34 23.52
C GLY A 45 -7.76 -9.70 23.55
N GLN A 46 -6.69 -10.49 23.59
CA GLN A 46 -5.30 -10.02 23.60
C GLN A 46 -4.74 -9.77 22.19
N LEU A 47 -5.37 -10.36 21.17
CA LEU A 47 -5.13 -10.07 19.76
C LEU A 47 -6.45 -9.77 19.07
N TYR A 48 -6.43 -8.78 18.20
CA TYR A 48 -7.57 -8.40 17.39
C TYR A 48 -7.55 -9.13 16.04
N PRO A 49 -8.57 -9.94 15.69
CA PRO A 49 -8.64 -10.57 14.38
C PRO A 49 -9.16 -9.57 13.34
N ILE A 50 -8.32 -9.19 12.36
CA ILE A 50 -8.74 -8.27 11.27
C ILE A 50 -9.51 -9.05 10.20
N ARG A 51 -8.93 -10.16 9.75
CA ARG A 51 -9.50 -11.12 8.80
C ARG A 51 -8.78 -12.45 8.96
N ARG A 52 -9.28 -13.51 8.31
CA ARG A 52 -8.59 -14.81 8.30
C ARG A 52 -7.12 -14.64 7.89
N GLY A 53 -6.21 -15.02 8.80
CA GLY A 53 -4.76 -15.01 8.59
C GLY A 53 -4.05 -13.71 8.98
N PHE A 54 -4.77 -12.67 9.40
CA PHE A 54 -4.21 -11.37 9.79
C PHE A 54 -4.77 -10.89 11.14
N TYR A 55 -3.88 -10.43 11.99
CA TYR A 55 -4.17 -10.04 13.37
C TYR A 55 -3.51 -8.69 13.69
N ALA A 56 -4.04 -7.99 14.66
CA ALA A 56 -3.51 -6.75 15.20
C ALA A 56 -3.45 -6.78 16.72
N LYS A 57 -2.83 -5.76 17.31
CA LYS A 57 -2.83 -5.53 18.75
C LYS A 57 -4.22 -5.09 19.24
N ASP A 58 -4.86 -4.23 18.45
CA ASP A 58 -6.19 -3.67 18.70
C ASP A 58 -6.83 -3.18 17.38
N LYS A 59 -8.00 -2.54 17.48
CA LYS A 59 -8.79 -2.02 16.35
C LYS A 59 -8.13 -0.83 15.63
N ASN A 60 -7.18 -0.14 16.26
CA ASN A 60 -6.53 1.06 15.73
C ASN A 60 -5.26 0.74 14.93
N TYR A 61 -5.22 -0.41 14.28
CA TYR A 61 -4.08 -0.80 13.45
C TYR A 61 -3.97 0.09 12.21
N ASN A 62 -2.77 0.15 11.65
CA ASN A 62 -2.51 0.94 10.45
C ASN A 62 -3.11 0.24 9.22
N LYS A 63 -4.18 0.83 8.68
CA LYS A 63 -4.85 0.34 7.47
C LYS A 63 -3.93 0.32 6.24
N ILE A 64 -2.95 1.22 6.14
CA ILE A 64 -1.95 1.21 5.06
C ILE A 64 -1.03 -0.01 5.18
N GLU A 65 -0.64 -0.38 6.41
CA GLU A 65 0.16 -1.59 6.66
C GLU A 65 -0.63 -2.84 6.28
N MET A 66 -1.93 -2.84 6.55
CA MET A 66 -2.81 -3.92 6.10
C MET A 66 -2.88 -4.00 4.58
N ALA A 67 -3.04 -2.86 3.90
CA ALA A 67 -3.16 -2.75 2.45
C ALA A 67 -1.98 -3.43 1.71
N THR A 68 -0.75 -3.23 2.18
CA THR A 68 0.47 -3.75 1.54
C THR A 68 0.78 -5.21 1.91
N LYS A 69 0.18 -5.75 2.97
CA LYS A 69 0.41 -7.12 3.46
C LYS A 69 -0.56 -8.17 2.92
N ILE A 70 -1.76 -7.79 2.49
CA ILE A 70 -2.76 -8.77 2.02
C ILE A 70 -2.32 -9.43 0.71
N PHE A 71 -1.85 -8.65 -0.26
CA PHE A 71 -1.38 -9.11 -1.56
C PHE A 71 0.02 -8.54 -1.80
N THR A 72 1.05 -9.25 -1.35
CA THR A 72 2.44 -8.84 -1.49
C THR A 72 3.07 -9.49 -2.74
N PRO A 73 3.86 -8.77 -3.56
CA PRO A 73 4.27 -7.37 -3.40
C PRO A 73 3.15 -6.37 -3.71
N ALA A 74 3.12 -5.28 -2.94
CA ALA A 74 2.20 -4.15 -3.13
C ALA A 74 2.68 -2.88 -2.40
N TYR A 75 2.24 -1.73 -2.91
CA TYR A 75 2.43 -0.42 -2.28
C TYR A 75 1.20 0.46 -2.48
N VAL A 76 0.95 1.39 -1.56
CA VAL A 76 -0.15 2.36 -1.68
C VAL A 76 0.21 3.44 -2.70
N SER A 77 -0.69 3.71 -3.63
CA SER A 77 -0.47 4.62 -4.77
C SER A 77 -1.79 5.31 -5.18
N PHE A 78 -1.86 5.77 -6.43
CA PHE A 78 -3.04 6.31 -7.10
C PHE A 78 -3.76 7.38 -6.28
N GLU A 79 -5.09 7.37 -6.25
CA GLU A 79 -5.95 8.34 -5.60
C GLU A 79 -5.58 8.55 -4.12
N THR A 80 -5.16 7.50 -3.40
CA THR A 80 -4.80 7.63 -1.98
C THR A 80 -3.61 8.55 -1.78
N VAL A 81 -2.58 8.46 -2.63
CA VAL A 81 -1.42 9.34 -2.55
C VAL A 81 -1.75 10.69 -3.19
N LEU A 82 -2.40 10.70 -4.36
CA LEU A 82 -2.73 11.94 -5.06
C LEU A 82 -3.61 12.89 -4.23
N ALA A 83 -4.60 12.35 -3.52
CA ALA A 83 -5.48 13.14 -2.66
C ALA A 83 -4.71 13.70 -1.45
N ARG A 84 -3.87 12.87 -0.81
CA ARG A 84 -3.03 13.28 0.32
C ARG A 84 -2.07 14.41 -0.04
N GLU A 85 -1.57 14.41 -1.27
CA GLU A 85 -0.58 15.35 -1.78
C GLU A 85 -1.22 16.57 -2.47
N GLY A 86 -2.56 16.67 -2.42
CA GLY A 86 -3.32 17.81 -2.96
C GLY A 86 -3.31 17.91 -4.48
N ILE A 87 -3.15 16.79 -5.19
CA ILE A 87 -3.17 16.72 -6.66
C ILE A 87 -4.58 16.46 -7.20
N ILE A 88 -5.39 15.73 -6.43
CA ILE A 88 -6.82 15.56 -6.68
C ILE A 88 -7.61 15.97 -5.43
N PHE A 89 -8.84 16.44 -5.63
CA PHE A 89 -9.73 16.88 -4.55
C PHE A 89 -10.92 15.95 -4.34
N GLN A 90 -11.10 14.95 -5.21
CA GLN A 90 -12.15 13.96 -5.05
C GLN A 90 -11.91 13.10 -3.80
N TYR A 91 -12.94 13.00 -2.96
CA TYR A 91 -12.92 12.15 -1.78
C TYR A 91 -13.14 10.68 -2.17
N TYR A 92 -12.20 9.83 -1.74
CA TYR A 92 -12.35 8.38 -1.82
C TYR A 92 -12.20 7.77 -0.43
N SER A 93 -13.19 6.97 -0.02
CA SER A 93 -13.12 6.19 1.22
C SER A 93 -12.21 4.96 1.09
N GLN A 94 -11.83 4.61 -0.14
CA GLN A 94 -11.02 3.43 -0.47
C GLN A 94 -9.53 3.72 -0.33
N ILE A 95 -8.75 2.71 0.04
CA ILE A 95 -7.28 2.73 -0.06
C ILE A 95 -6.88 2.07 -1.37
N PHE A 96 -6.25 2.82 -2.26
CA PHE A 96 -5.80 2.36 -3.57
C PHE A 96 -4.37 1.83 -3.51
N VAL A 97 -4.17 0.66 -4.10
CA VAL A 97 -2.94 -0.12 -3.92
C VAL A 97 -2.50 -0.67 -5.27
N ALA A 98 -1.23 -0.47 -5.61
CA ALA A 98 -0.62 -1.12 -6.76
C ALA A 98 -0.22 -2.56 -6.39
N SER A 99 -0.57 -3.54 -7.22
CA SER A 99 -0.31 -4.96 -6.96
C SER A 99 -0.19 -5.76 -8.26
N TYR A 100 0.03 -7.06 -8.14
CA TYR A 100 0.12 -8.02 -9.25
C TYR A 100 -1.27 -8.47 -9.76
N LEU A 101 -2.34 -8.06 -9.07
CA LEU A 101 -3.73 -8.39 -9.39
C LEU A 101 -4.64 -7.16 -9.29
N THR A 102 -5.80 -7.25 -9.93
CA THR A 102 -6.90 -6.29 -9.78
C THR A 102 -7.99 -6.93 -8.92
N ARG A 103 -8.32 -6.31 -7.79
CA ARG A 103 -9.35 -6.82 -6.87
C ARG A 103 -9.76 -5.75 -5.88
N ASP A 104 -11.05 -5.66 -5.58
CA ASP A 104 -11.55 -4.89 -4.46
C ASP A 104 -11.90 -5.84 -3.31
N ILE A 105 -11.53 -5.46 -2.08
CA ILE A 105 -11.89 -6.22 -0.88
C ILE A 105 -12.30 -5.26 0.23
N THR A 106 -13.19 -5.72 1.11
CA THR A 106 -13.50 -5.06 2.37
C THR A 106 -12.90 -5.86 3.51
N CYS A 107 -12.10 -5.22 4.37
CA CYS A 107 -11.55 -5.82 5.58
C CYS A 107 -11.75 -4.86 6.75
N ASP A 108 -12.43 -5.34 7.79
CA ASP A 108 -12.73 -4.56 9.00
C ASP A 108 -13.36 -3.19 8.69
N GLY A 109 -14.38 -3.18 7.82
CA GLY A 109 -15.07 -1.97 7.37
C GLY A 109 -14.27 -1.06 6.42
N GLN A 110 -13.00 -1.33 6.16
CA GLN A 110 -12.18 -0.58 5.19
C GLN A 110 -12.20 -1.24 3.82
N ILE A 111 -12.43 -0.44 2.77
CA ILE A 111 -12.33 -0.90 1.38
C ILE A 111 -10.89 -0.67 0.87
N TYR A 112 -10.33 -1.69 0.24
CA TYR A 112 -9.04 -1.66 -0.44
C TYR A 112 -9.26 -1.98 -1.92
N SER A 113 -8.79 -1.09 -2.80
CA SER A 113 -8.86 -1.29 -4.25
C SER A 113 -7.46 -1.57 -4.80
N TYR A 114 -7.23 -2.82 -5.18
CA TYR A 114 -5.98 -3.25 -5.79
C TYR A 114 -6.05 -3.09 -7.29
N LYS A 115 -5.04 -2.44 -7.88
CA LYS A 115 -4.90 -2.25 -9.32
C LYS A 115 -3.67 -3.00 -9.80
N LYS A 116 -3.86 -3.84 -10.81
CA LYS A 116 -2.75 -4.57 -11.43
C LYS A 116 -1.83 -3.62 -12.19
N ILE A 117 -0.54 -3.68 -11.89
CA ILE A 117 0.53 -3.11 -12.71
C ILE A 117 1.49 -4.23 -13.13
N LYS A 118 2.29 -4.01 -14.18
CA LYS A 118 3.26 -5.01 -14.64
C LYS A 118 4.31 -5.28 -13.56
N ASP A 119 4.72 -6.53 -13.41
CA ASP A 119 5.64 -6.97 -12.37
C ASP A 119 6.95 -6.18 -12.36
N LEU A 120 7.54 -5.91 -13.54
CA LEU A 120 8.74 -5.09 -13.67
C LEU A 120 8.59 -3.70 -13.03
N VAL A 121 7.42 -3.08 -13.18
CA VAL A 121 7.11 -1.78 -12.57
C VAL A 121 6.78 -1.96 -11.09
N LEU A 122 6.04 -3.01 -10.73
CA LEU A 122 5.62 -3.29 -9.34
C LEU A 122 6.81 -3.49 -8.39
N THR A 123 7.86 -4.15 -8.88
CA THR A 123 9.07 -4.45 -8.10
C THR A 123 10.15 -3.39 -8.20
N ASP A 124 9.98 -2.37 -9.05
CA ASP A 124 10.90 -1.25 -9.14
C ASP A 124 10.67 -0.27 -7.98
N GLY A 125 11.67 -0.17 -7.11
CA GLY A 125 11.64 0.65 -5.89
C GLY A 125 11.72 2.16 -6.12
N VAL A 126 11.99 2.64 -7.35
CA VAL A 126 12.12 4.06 -7.62
C VAL A 126 10.78 4.77 -7.39
N GLY A 127 10.80 5.82 -6.57
CA GLY A 127 9.59 6.55 -6.18
C GLY A 127 8.71 5.79 -5.20
N ILE A 128 9.22 4.75 -4.52
CA ILE A 128 8.56 4.08 -3.41
C ILE A 128 9.32 4.39 -2.12
N THR A 129 8.59 4.85 -1.11
CA THR A 129 9.10 5.14 0.22
C THR A 129 8.62 4.09 1.21
N ASN A 130 9.53 3.59 2.06
CA ASN A 130 9.20 2.69 3.14
C ASN A 130 9.04 3.49 4.43
N ASN A 131 7.79 3.83 4.76
CA ASN A 131 7.45 4.52 6.00
C ASN A 131 7.11 3.47 7.07
N GLY A 132 8.15 2.99 7.76
CA GLY A 132 8.03 1.90 8.72
C GLY A 132 7.69 0.58 8.00
N GLU A 133 6.52 0.03 8.30
CA GLU A 133 6.04 -1.26 7.77
C GLU A 133 5.19 -1.11 6.50
N CYS A 134 5.15 0.11 5.94
CA CYS A 134 4.31 0.48 4.80
C CYS A 134 5.16 0.92 3.60
N SER A 135 4.88 0.36 2.42
CA SER A 135 5.42 0.86 1.16
C SER A 135 4.40 1.80 0.50
N ILE A 136 4.82 3.02 0.21
CA ILE A 136 3.96 4.10 -0.30
C ILE A 136 4.68 4.82 -1.45
N ALA A 137 3.99 5.01 -2.57
CA ALA A 137 4.48 5.79 -3.69
C ALA A 137 4.71 7.26 -3.30
N THR A 138 5.72 7.89 -3.89
CA THR A 138 5.80 9.36 -3.95
C THR A 138 4.67 9.89 -4.82
N LYS A 139 4.34 11.17 -4.69
CA LYS A 139 3.33 11.83 -5.54
C LYS A 139 3.61 11.70 -7.03
N GLU A 140 4.87 11.79 -7.45
CA GLU A 140 5.26 11.61 -8.85
C GLU A 140 5.06 10.16 -9.32
N ARG A 141 5.39 9.18 -8.46
CA ARG A 141 5.14 7.77 -8.76
C ARG A 141 3.65 7.47 -8.86
N ALA A 142 2.85 7.99 -7.93
CA ALA A 142 1.40 7.83 -7.94
C ALA A 142 0.73 8.48 -9.14
N PHE A 143 1.22 9.65 -9.58
CA PHE A 143 0.79 10.29 -10.81
C PHE A 143 1.06 9.41 -12.03
N LEU A 144 2.28 8.86 -12.15
CA LEU A 144 2.65 7.98 -13.25
C LEU A 144 1.86 6.66 -13.22
N ASP A 145 1.70 6.03 -12.06
CA ASP A 145 0.91 4.81 -11.90
C ASP A 145 -0.55 5.06 -12.35
N THR A 146 -1.12 6.20 -11.98
CA THR A 146 -2.49 6.59 -12.35
C THR A 146 -2.63 6.73 -13.86
N ILE A 147 -1.69 7.39 -14.54
CA ILE A 147 -1.70 7.50 -16.00
C ILE A 147 -1.47 6.14 -16.67
N TYR A 148 -0.66 5.28 -16.06
CA TYR A 148 -0.35 3.96 -16.60
C TYR A 148 -1.59 3.07 -16.71
N ILE A 149 -2.45 3.08 -15.70
CA ILE A 149 -3.67 2.26 -15.67
C ILE A 149 -4.89 2.95 -16.28
N ASN A 150 -4.96 4.28 -16.26
CA ASN A 150 -6.12 5.05 -16.72
C ASN A 150 -5.87 5.71 -18.08
N LYS A 151 -6.69 5.36 -19.07
CA LYS A 151 -6.65 5.96 -20.41
C LYS A 151 -6.86 7.47 -20.36
N ASP A 152 -7.82 7.91 -19.55
CA ASP A 152 -8.19 9.31 -19.33
C ASP A 152 -8.34 9.52 -17.82
N TYR A 153 -7.69 10.55 -17.30
CA TYR A 153 -7.72 10.88 -15.88
C TYR A 153 -7.50 12.39 -15.74
N HIS A 154 -8.30 13.03 -14.89
CA HIS A 154 -8.22 14.46 -14.62
C HIS A 154 -7.44 14.70 -13.32
N PHE A 155 -6.50 15.64 -13.35
CA PHE A 155 -5.76 16.07 -12.17
C PHE A 155 -6.12 17.53 -11.90
N ASP A 156 -6.54 17.82 -10.66
CA ASP A 156 -7.02 19.15 -10.28
C ASP A 156 -5.87 20.13 -10.09
N ASN A 157 -4.74 19.67 -9.54
CA ASN A 157 -3.59 20.51 -9.22
C ASN A 157 -2.25 19.81 -9.47
N LEU A 158 -1.53 20.24 -10.50
CA LEU A 158 -0.22 19.67 -10.85
C LEU A 158 0.96 20.42 -10.21
N SER A 159 0.72 21.54 -9.52
CA SER A 159 1.78 22.33 -8.87
C SER A 159 2.63 21.59 -7.84
N PRO A 160 2.12 20.58 -7.10
CA PRO A 160 2.94 19.84 -6.13
C PRO A 160 3.99 18.93 -6.76
N LEU A 161 3.86 18.59 -8.05
CA LEU A 161 4.73 17.63 -8.72
C LEU A 161 6.13 18.21 -9.00
N ASN A 162 7.16 17.42 -8.72
CA ASN A 162 8.49 17.67 -9.26
C ASN A 162 8.63 16.97 -10.63
N TRP A 163 8.60 17.76 -11.71
CA TRP A 163 8.60 17.21 -13.06
C TRP A 163 9.91 16.54 -13.47
N ASP A 164 11.06 16.96 -12.93
CA ASP A 164 12.33 16.27 -13.19
C ASP A 164 12.26 14.83 -12.68
N LYS A 165 11.72 14.62 -11.48
CA LYS A 165 11.49 13.28 -10.94
C LYS A 165 10.49 12.48 -11.77
N VAL A 166 9.43 13.11 -12.27
CA VAL A 166 8.46 12.46 -13.17
C VAL A 166 9.16 11.93 -14.41
N PHE A 167 9.96 12.75 -15.09
CA PHE A 167 10.63 12.36 -16.33
C PHE A 167 11.76 11.36 -16.12
N VAL A 168 12.47 11.40 -14.98
CA VAL A 168 13.46 10.38 -14.60
C VAL A 168 12.81 9.00 -14.42
N MET A 169 11.61 8.94 -13.83
CA MET A 169 10.91 7.68 -13.56
C MET A 169 10.14 7.14 -14.75
N LEU A 170 9.63 8.01 -15.62
CA LEU A 170 8.77 7.66 -16.75
C LEU A 170 9.27 6.47 -17.63
N PRO A 171 10.57 6.33 -17.94
CA PRO A 171 11.07 5.22 -18.75
C PRO A 171 10.78 3.82 -18.18
N MET A 172 10.64 3.66 -16.85
CA MET A 172 10.43 2.34 -16.22
C MET A 172 9.13 1.65 -16.67
N TYR A 173 8.14 2.43 -17.12
CA TYR A 173 6.88 1.87 -17.64
C TYR A 173 7.00 1.33 -19.06
N SER A 174 8.06 1.69 -19.79
CA SER A 174 8.32 1.28 -21.18
C SER A 174 7.10 1.45 -22.10
N ASN A 175 6.38 2.58 -21.94
CA ASN A 175 5.11 2.84 -22.61
C ASN A 175 5.15 4.19 -23.34
N LYS A 176 5.33 4.14 -24.67
CA LYS A 176 5.44 5.33 -25.53
C LYS A 176 4.18 6.22 -25.48
N ARG A 177 2.99 5.59 -25.44
CA ARG A 177 1.72 6.33 -25.37
C ARG A 177 1.59 7.10 -24.06
N MET A 178 1.94 6.45 -22.95
CA MET A 178 1.99 7.09 -21.64
C MET A 178 3.00 8.23 -21.63
N ALA A 179 4.19 8.03 -22.19
CA ALA A 179 5.22 9.08 -22.24
C ALA A 179 4.75 10.32 -23.01
N GLN A 180 4.08 10.13 -24.15
CA GLN A 180 3.47 11.24 -24.88
C GLN A 180 2.38 11.94 -24.07
N LYS A 181 1.52 11.18 -23.37
CA LYS A 181 0.47 11.75 -22.52
C LYS A 181 1.06 12.60 -21.37
N VAL A 182 2.11 12.10 -20.70
CA VAL A 182 2.81 12.84 -19.65
C VAL A 182 3.41 14.14 -20.18
N LYS A 183 4.03 14.10 -21.37
CA LYS A 183 4.56 15.30 -22.03
C LYS A 183 3.46 16.32 -22.32
N ASN A 184 2.33 15.89 -22.88
CA ASN A 184 1.20 16.78 -23.17
C ASN A 184 0.64 17.44 -21.88
N ILE A 185 0.56 16.68 -20.78
CA ILE A 185 0.13 17.22 -19.48
C ILE A 185 1.13 18.25 -18.97
N TYR A 186 2.44 17.98 -19.09
CA TYR A 186 3.49 18.91 -18.71
C TYR A 186 3.45 20.21 -19.52
N ASP A 187 3.36 20.11 -20.84
CA ASP A 187 3.32 21.27 -21.74
C ASP A 187 2.10 22.16 -21.43
N ASN A 188 0.93 21.55 -21.21
CA ASN A 188 -0.29 22.27 -20.79
C ASN A 188 -0.19 22.91 -19.40
N PHE A 189 0.62 22.35 -18.51
CA PHE A 189 0.86 22.93 -17.20
C PHE A 189 1.81 24.14 -17.28
N GLN A 190 2.81 24.09 -18.16
CA GLN A 190 3.74 25.20 -18.38
C GLN A 190 3.07 26.41 -19.06
N THR A 191 2.12 26.18 -19.98
CA THR A 191 1.39 27.27 -20.64
C THR A 191 0.37 27.99 -19.75
N LYS A 192 -0.02 27.37 -18.63
CA LYS A 192 -0.96 27.92 -17.65
C LYS A 192 -0.28 28.59 -16.44
N LYS A 193 1.05 28.52 -16.35
CA LYS A 193 1.85 29.25 -15.37
C LYS A 193 2.12 30.67 -15.84
#